data_AF-A0A8S4MNX2-F1
#
_entry.id   AF-A0A8S4MNX2-F1
#
_cell.length_a   1.000
_cell.length_b   1.000
_cell.length_c   1.000
_cell.angle_alpha   90.00
_cell.angle_beta   90.00
_cell.angle_gamma   90.00
#
_symmetry.space_group_name_H-M   'P 1'
#
loop_
_entity.id
_entity.type
_entity.pdbx_description
1 polymer ?
#
loop_
_entity_poly.entity_id
_entity_poly.type
_entity_poly.pdbx_seq_one_letter_code
_entity_poly.pdbx_strand_id
1 'polypeptide(L)'
;MQFTVTLQSEEHIAEECRRKPSQAVATMSFSRHHEFCLHTQRGHMILPIPLSATPSFMTDIVTVKWRLHFEFVLACSPISQPELPTSQSESTTWQGPSTVAVDTMVWDLPIKVLPTNPLQATAVSLIKSSNSIKV
;
A
#
# COMPACT_ATOMS: atom_id res chain seq x y z
N MET A 1 -3.04 -15.46 -4.18
CA MET A 1 -3.49 -14.20 -3.57
C MET A 1 -2.34 -13.22 -3.59
N GLN A 2 -2.65 -11.97 -3.86
CA GLN A 2 -1.64 -10.93 -3.95
C GLN A 2 -2.23 -9.58 -3.58
N PHE A 3 -1.36 -8.65 -3.20
CA PHE A 3 -1.73 -7.26 -3.07
C PHE A 3 -0.65 -6.35 -3.68
N THR A 4 -1.10 -5.19 -4.14
CA THR A 4 -0.26 -4.09 -4.61
C THR A 4 -0.56 -2.87 -3.76
N VAL A 5 0.47 -2.13 -3.36
CA VAL A 5 0.32 -0.85 -2.69
C VAL A 5 1.12 0.19 -3.46
N THR A 6 0.45 1.23 -3.91
CA THR A 6 1.08 2.33 -4.63
C THR A 6 0.96 3.62 -3.83
N LEU A 7 2.09 4.28 -3.59
CA LEU A 7 2.12 5.62 -3.01
C LEU A 7 1.75 6.64 -4.09
N GLN A 8 0.73 7.44 -3.84
CA GLN A 8 0.20 8.40 -4.82
C GLN A 8 0.00 9.79 -4.21
N SER A 9 0.19 10.82 -5.03
CA SER A 9 -0.27 12.18 -4.76
C SER A 9 -1.44 12.53 -5.66
N GLU A 10 -2.39 13.28 -5.11
CA GLU A 10 -3.59 13.76 -5.81
C GLU A 10 -3.65 15.28 -5.74
N GLU A 11 -3.69 15.89 -6.92
CA GLU A 11 -3.84 17.33 -7.08
C GLU A 11 -5.31 17.66 -7.39
N HIS A 12 -5.93 18.40 -6.47
CA HIS A 12 -7.28 18.89 -6.60
C HIS A 12 -7.25 20.40 -6.87
N ILE A 13 -7.82 20.81 -8.00
CA ILE A 13 -8.02 22.23 -8.32
C ILE A 13 -9.41 22.65 -7.84
N ALA A 14 -9.46 23.81 -7.16
CA ALA A 14 -10.69 24.46 -6.73
C ALA A 14 -11.66 24.63 -7.90
N GLU A 15 -12.96 24.43 -7.65
CA GLU A 15 -14.00 24.37 -8.69
C GLU A 15 -14.00 25.62 -9.58
N GLU A 16 -13.88 26.79 -8.95
CA GLU A 16 -13.79 28.12 -9.57
C GLU A 16 -12.53 28.32 -10.43
N CYS A 17 -11.48 27.54 -10.18
CA CYS A 17 -10.20 27.62 -10.88
C CYS A 17 -10.06 26.55 -11.97
N ARG A 18 -11.04 25.65 -12.15
CA ARG A 18 -10.98 24.59 -13.16
C ARG A 18 -11.09 25.16 -14.57
N ARG A 19 -10.34 24.59 -15.51
CA ARG A 19 -10.44 24.94 -16.94
C ARG A 19 -11.74 24.42 -17.57
N LYS A 20 -12.30 23.37 -17.00
CA LYS A 20 -13.55 22.73 -17.45
C LYS A 20 -14.28 22.09 -16.26
N PRO A 21 -15.63 22.08 -16.23
CA PRO A 21 -16.38 21.58 -15.08
C PRO A 21 -16.02 20.13 -14.70
N SER A 22 -15.73 19.28 -15.69
CA SER A 22 -15.37 17.87 -15.51
C SER A 22 -13.85 17.63 -15.44
N GLN A 23 -13.06 18.62 -14.99
CA GLN A 23 -11.63 18.44 -14.83
C GLN A 23 -11.36 17.42 -13.72
N ALA A 24 -10.81 16.26 -14.09
CA ALA A 24 -10.46 15.20 -13.16
C ALA A 24 -9.28 15.61 -12.26
N VAL A 25 -9.21 14.95 -11.10
CA VAL A 25 -8.06 15.01 -10.19
C VAL A 25 -6.83 14.48 -10.90
N ALA A 26 -5.70 15.20 -10.80
CA ALA A 26 -4.45 14.71 -11.35
C ALA A 26 -3.74 13.83 -10.32
N THR A 27 -3.58 12.54 -10.63
CA THR A 27 -2.94 11.56 -9.76
C THR A 27 -1.55 11.21 -10.28
N MET A 28 -0.55 11.24 -9.41
CA MET A 28 0.82 10.83 -9.72
C MET A 28 1.25 9.69 -8.81
N SER A 29 1.84 8.63 -9.37
CA SER A 29 2.32 7.46 -8.63
C SER A 29 3.83 7.50 -8.47
N PHE A 30 4.33 7.12 -7.29
CA PHE A 30 5.76 7.21 -6.97
C PHE A 30 6.40 5.83 -6.78
N SER A 31 6.14 5.19 -5.65
CA SER A 31 6.66 3.87 -5.31
C SER A 31 5.51 2.87 -5.27
N ARG A 32 5.83 1.62 -5.66
CA ARG A 32 4.89 0.50 -5.68
C ARG A 32 5.53 -0.70 -5.01
N HIS A 33 4.79 -1.32 -4.10
CA HIS A 33 5.10 -2.63 -3.50
C HIS A 33 4.10 -3.64 -4.03
N HIS A 34 4.57 -4.82 -4.44
CA HIS A 34 3.73 -5.91 -4.91
C HIS A 34 4.19 -7.22 -4.27
N GLU A 35 3.24 -8.00 -3.77
CA GLU A 35 3.53 -9.20 -3.01
C GLU A 35 2.48 -10.29 -3.24
N PHE A 36 2.96 -11.52 -3.46
CA PHE A 36 2.14 -12.72 -3.39
C PHE A 36 2.09 -13.21 -1.94
N CYS A 37 0.89 -13.29 -1.38
CA CYS A 37 0.68 -13.49 0.06
C CYS A 37 -0.12 -14.77 0.38
N LEU A 38 -0.10 -15.77 -0.51
CA LEU A 38 -0.77 -17.04 -0.23
C LEU A 38 -0.09 -17.74 0.95
N HIS A 39 -0.86 -18.10 1.98
CA HIS A 39 -0.38 -18.65 3.26
C HIS A 39 0.47 -17.69 4.11
N THR A 40 0.57 -16.40 3.75
CA THR A 40 1.24 -15.38 4.54
C THR A 40 0.24 -14.70 5.48
N GLN A 41 0.47 -14.79 6.79
CA GLN A 41 -0.40 -14.11 7.77
C GLN A 41 -0.07 -12.62 7.95
N ARG A 42 1.20 -12.23 7.74
CA ARG A 42 1.69 -10.85 7.91
C ARG A 42 2.73 -10.54 6.84
N GLY A 43 2.62 -9.37 6.23
CA GLY A 43 3.60 -8.82 5.30
C GLY A 43 4.13 -7.47 5.80
N HIS A 44 5.26 -7.05 5.25
CA HIS A 44 5.84 -5.74 5.49
C HIS A 44 6.12 -5.07 4.14
N MET A 45 5.94 -3.75 4.08
CA MET A 45 6.18 -2.97 2.86
C MET A 45 6.97 -1.71 3.17
N ILE A 46 7.80 -1.30 2.22
CA ILE A 46 8.59 -0.07 2.28
C ILE A 46 8.30 0.74 1.02
N LEU A 47 7.66 1.90 1.20
CA LEU A 47 7.31 2.81 0.12
C LEU A 47 8.10 4.11 0.28
N PRO A 48 9.28 4.24 -0.34
CA PRO A 48 10.08 5.45 -0.22
C PRO A 48 9.34 6.64 -0.86
N ILE A 49 9.40 7.79 -0.18
CA ILE A 49 8.89 9.07 -0.67
C ILE A 49 10.08 9.82 -1.29
N PRO A 50 10.06 10.14 -2.60
CA PRO A 50 11.13 10.90 -3.22
C PRO A 50 11.28 12.29 -2.61
N LEU A 51 12.52 12.77 -2.43
CA LEU A 51 12.79 14.12 -1.94
C LEU A 51 12.34 15.22 -2.90
N SER A 52 12.21 14.89 -4.19
CA SER A 52 11.65 15.77 -5.21
C SER A 52 10.13 15.84 -5.20
N ALA A 53 9.45 14.97 -4.44
CA ALA A 53 8.00 14.95 -4.41
C ALA A 53 7.44 16.08 -3.55
N THR A 54 6.41 16.74 -4.06
CA THR A 54 5.78 17.86 -3.36
C THR A 54 5.00 17.37 -2.14
N PRO A 55 5.30 17.85 -0.91
CA PRO A 55 4.56 17.49 0.28
C PRO A 55 3.09 17.92 0.21
N SER A 56 2.29 17.48 1.17
CA SER A 56 0.89 17.91 1.27
C SER A 56 0.79 19.40 1.59
N PHE A 57 0.05 20.14 0.78
CA PHE A 57 -0.26 21.54 1.02
C PHE A 57 -1.65 21.88 0.47
N MET A 58 -2.18 23.03 0.92
CA MET A 58 -3.49 23.51 0.53
C MET A 58 -3.43 25.03 0.35
N THR A 59 -3.97 25.50 -0.77
CA THR A 59 -4.24 26.91 -1.05
C THR A 59 -5.68 27.06 -1.53
N ASP A 60 -6.12 28.31 -1.76
CA ASP A 60 -7.44 28.59 -2.33
C ASP A 60 -7.61 28.08 -3.78
N ILE A 61 -6.50 27.75 -4.45
CA ILE A 61 -6.49 27.33 -5.85
C ILE A 61 -6.29 25.82 -5.98
N VAL A 62 -5.35 25.26 -5.21
CA VAL A 62 -4.91 23.86 -5.37
C VAL A 62 -4.63 23.20 -4.03
N THR A 63 -5.01 21.93 -3.94
CA THR A 63 -4.70 21.07 -2.79
C THR A 63 -3.97 19.83 -3.28
N VAL A 64 -2.80 19.56 -2.71
CA VAL A 64 -2.07 18.31 -2.92
C VAL A 64 -2.25 17.40 -1.71
N LYS A 65 -2.89 16.25 -1.94
CA LYS A 65 -3.13 15.20 -0.95
C LYS A 65 -2.32 13.97 -1.31
N TRP A 66 -2.13 13.07 -0.35
CA TRP A 66 -1.41 11.83 -0.54
C TRP A 66 -2.26 10.65 -0.08
N ARG A 67 -2.13 9.52 -0.77
CA ARG A 67 -2.76 8.26 -0.38
C ARG A 67 -1.87 7.06 -0.68
N LEU A 68 -2.13 5.99 0.06
CA LEU A 68 -1.73 4.64 -0.32
C LEU A 68 -2.89 3.99 -1.03
N HIS A 69 -2.70 3.67 -2.30
CA HIS A 69 -3.65 2.95 -3.13
C HIS A 69 -3.36 1.46 -3.05
N PHE A 70 -4.23 0.73 -2.37
CA PHE A 70 -4.16 -0.71 -2.28
C PHE A 70 -5.05 -1.37 -3.34
N GLU A 71 -4.51 -2.38 -3.99
CA GLU A 71 -5.23 -3.28 -4.89
C GLU A 71 -5.02 -4.71 -4.39
N PHE A 72 -6.09 -5.39 -4.00
CA PHE A 72 -6.06 -6.76 -3.50
C PHE A 72 -6.67 -7.68 -4.54
N VAL A 73 -6.01 -8.82 -4.79
CA VAL A 73 -6.59 -9.94 -5.53
C VAL A 73 -6.83 -11.07 -4.54
N LEU A 74 -8.10 -11.28 -4.24
CA LEU A 74 -8.60 -12.18 -3.20
C LEU A 74 -9.25 -13.43 -3.82
N ALA A 75 -9.37 -14.49 -3.03
CA ALA A 75 -10.01 -15.72 -3.45
C ALA A 75 -11.52 -15.58 -3.25
N CYS A 76 -12.32 -16.01 -4.22
CA CYS A 76 -13.77 -16.05 -4.02
C CYS A 76 -14.21 -17.16 -3.05
N SER A 77 -13.34 -18.15 -2.82
CA SER A 77 -13.57 -19.27 -1.92
C SER A 77 -12.29 -19.65 -1.18
N PRO A 78 -12.38 -20.28 0.00
CA PRO A 78 -11.21 -20.82 0.69
C PRO A 78 -10.38 -21.72 -0.23
N ILE A 79 -9.07 -21.52 -0.26
CA ILE A 79 -8.16 -22.41 -0.98
C ILE A 79 -7.81 -23.57 -0.04
N SER A 80 -7.99 -24.80 -0.51
CA SER A 80 -7.64 -26.01 0.24
C SER A 80 -6.18 -25.95 0.69
N GLN A 81 -5.94 -26.20 1.97
CA GLN A 81 -4.58 -26.33 2.49
C GLN A 81 -3.91 -27.57 1.92
N PRO A 82 -2.57 -27.58 1.81
CA PRO A 82 -1.84 -28.80 1.48
C PRO A 82 -2.18 -29.91 2.47
N GLU A 83 -2.81 -30.98 2.00
CA GLU A 83 -2.95 -32.21 2.80
C GLU A 83 -1.55 -32.83 2.94
N LEU A 84 -1.07 -32.91 4.17
CA LEU A 84 0.21 -33.57 4.45
C LEU A 84 -0.01 -35.08 4.38
N PRO A 85 0.68 -35.82 3.50
CA PRO A 85 0.49 -37.26 3.40
C PRO A 85 0.87 -37.93 4.72
N THR A 86 -0.07 -38.67 5.30
CA THR A 86 0.10 -39.41 6.56
C THR A 86 0.93 -40.69 6.42
N SER A 87 1.23 -41.13 5.18
CA SER A 87 2.06 -42.29 4.90
C SER A 87 3.47 -41.88 4.43
N GLN A 88 4.50 -42.37 5.13
CA GLN A 88 5.93 -42.09 4.87
C GLN A 88 6.46 -42.75 3.58
N SER A 89 5.60 -43.22 2.68
CA SER A 89 5.99 -44.15 1.61
C SER A 89 6.08 -43.50 0.22
N GLU A 90 5.48 -42.33 0.00
CA GLU A 90 5.51 -41.68 -1.31
C GLU A 90 5.76 -40.17 -1.16
N SER A 91 6.79 -39.68 -1.86
CA SER A 91 7.12 -38.26 -2.01
C SER A 91 6.03 -37.55 -2.81
N THR A 92 4.88 -37.31 -2.18
CA THR A 92 3.76 -36.60 -2.82
C THR A 92 4.09 -35.11 -2.86
N THR A 93 4.37 -34.58 -4.04
CA THR A 93 4.59 -33.13 -4.22
C THR A 93 3.23 -32.45 -4.29
N TRP A 94 2.93 -31.55 -3.34
CA TRP A 94 1.71 -30.76 -3.41
C TRP A 94 1.67 -29.95 -4.70
N GLN A 95 0.58 -30.07 -5.45
CA GLN A 95 0.30 -29.27 -6.63
C GLN A 95 -0.82 -28.29 -6.28
N GLY A 96 -0.56 -27.00 -6.50
CA GLY A 96 -1.59 -25.98 -6.35
C GLY A 96 -2.70 -26.14 -7.40
N PRO A 97 -3.90 -25.61 -7.13
CA PRO A 97 -4.98 -25.61 -8.11
C PRO A 97 -4.55 -24.89 -9.40
N SER A 98 -4.88 -25.46 -10.55
CA SER A 98 -4.54 -24.90 -11.88
C SER A 98 -5.26 -23.59 -12.17
N THR A 99 -6.43 -23.39 -11.55
CA THR A 99 -7.25 -22.18 -11.67
C THR A 99 -7.85 -21.83 -10.32
N VAL A 100 -7.92 -20.54 -10.02
CA VAL A 100 -8.52 -20.02 -8.79
C VAL A 100 -9.45 -18.88 -9.18
N ALA A 101 -10.71 -18.94 -8.74
CA ALA A 101 -11.64 -17.83 -8.89
C ALA A 101 -11.20 -16.68 -7.97
N VAL A 102 -11.02 -15.50 -8.56
CA VAL A 102 -10.52 -14.31 -7.85
C VAL A 102 -11.48 -13.13 -7.97
N ASP A 103 -11.44 -12.27 -6.96
CA ASP A 103 -12.10 -10.97 -6.95
C ASP A 103 -11.07 -9.86 -6.64
N THR A 104 -11.32 -8.64 -7.13
CA THR A 104 -10.42 -7.51 -6.93
C THR A 104 -11.05 -6.44 -6.07
N MET A 105 -10.37 -6.09 -4.98
CA MET A 105 -10.78 -5.03 -4.06
C MET A 105 -9.77 -3.89 -4.14
N VAL A 106 -10.27 -2.66 -4.11
CA VAL A 106 -9.46 -1.45 -4.03
C VAL A 106 -9.71 -0.76 -2.69
N TRP A 107 -8.64 -0.28 -2.07
CA TRP A 107 -8.74 0.51 -0.84
C TRP A 107 -7.76 1.68 -0.85
N ASP A 108 -8.29 2.88 -0.62
CA ASP A 108 -7.50 4.10 -0.56
C ASP A 108 -7.35 4.57 0.88
N LEU A 109 -6.11 4.55 1.38
CA LEU A 109 -5.78 5.04 2.70
C LEU A 109 -5.16 6.44 2.59
N PRO A 110 -5.84 7.51 3.03
CA PRO A 110 -5.26 8.85 3.03
C PRO A 110 -4.10 8.95 4.02
N ILE A 111 -3.01 9.59 3.60
CA ILE A 111 -1.84 9.87 4.43
C ILE A 111 -1.46 11.35 4.29
N LYS A 112 -0.63 11.84 5.23
CA LYS A 112 -0.08 13.20 5.15
C LYS A 112 1.43 13.13 5.01
N VAL A 113 1.94 13.70 3.93
CA VAL A 113 3.37 13.88 3.71
C VAL A 113 3.72 15.30 4.10
N LEU A 114 4.60 15.47 5.07
CA LEU A 114 4.99 16.79 5.57
C LEU A 114 6.33 17.22 4.95
N PRO A 115 6.52 18.52 4.68
CA PRO A 115 7.85 19.03 4.39
C PRO A 115 8.73 18.75 5.60
N THR A 116 9.87 18.12 5.38
CA THR A 116 10.84 17.86 6.45
C THR A 116 12.23 17.99 5.86
N ASN A 117 13.10 18.70 6.58
CA ASN A 117 14.51 18.70 6.25
C ASN A 117 15.04 17.26 6.45
N PRO A 118 15.67 16.61 5.46
CA PRO A 118 16.16 15.23 5.59
C PRO A 118 17.04 15.01 6.83
N LEU A 119 17.78 16.03 7.28
CA LEU A 119 18.60 15.97 8.50
C LEU A 119 17.76 15.85 9.77
N GLN A 120 16.54 16.39 9.77
CA GLN A 120 15.60 16.34 10.91
C GLN A 120 14.75 15.06 10.92
N ALA A 121 14.53 14.41 9.77
CA ALA A 121 13.78 13.15 9.70
C ALA A 121 14.48 12.02 10.48
N THR A 122 15.81 11.94 10.40
CA THR A 122 16.61 10.90 11.07
C THR A 122 16.64 11.05 12.59
N ALA A 123 16.47 12.27 13.11
CA ALA A 123 16.53 12.56 14.55
C ALA A 123 15.33 12.01 15.33
N VAL A 124 14.15 11.92 14.70
CA VAL A 124 12.91 11.47 15.36
C VAL A 124 12.93 9.98 15.70
N SER A 125 13.63 9.16 14.91
CA SER A 125 13.76 7.71 15.15
C SER A 125 14.53 7.38 16.44
N LEU A 126 15.35 8.29 16.96
CA LEU A 126 16.10 8.10 18.21
C LEU A 126 15.25 8.40 19.47
N ILE A 127 14.13 9.10 19.33
CA ILE A 127 13.34 9.59 20.48
C ILE A 127 12.36 8.51 20.99
N LYS A 128 12.04 7.48 20.20
CA LYS A 128 11.02 6.45 20.54
C LYS A 128 11.56 5.16 21.20
N SER A 129 12.81 5.10 21.64
CA SER A 129 13.34 3.91 22.36
C SER A 129 13.17 3.97 23.90
N SER A 130 12.56 5.02 24.45
CA SER A 130 12.36 5.14 25.90
C SER A 130 10.88 5.05 26.29
N ASN A 131 10.32 3.84 26.21
CA ASN A 131 9.14 3.47 27.01
C ASN A 131 9.27 1.98 27.38
N SER A 132 9.96 1.72 28.48
CA SER A 132 9.99 0.40 29.13
C SER A 132 8.58 0.09 29.66
N ILE A 133 7.96 -0.96 29.12
CA ILE A 133 6.84 -1.63 29.79
C ILE A 133 7.47 -2.42 30.94
N LYS A 134 7.18 -2.01 32.18
CA LYS A 134 7.44 -2.82 33.36
C LYS A 134 6.30 -3.83 33.48
N VAL A 135 6.66 -5.12 33.44
CA VAL A 135 5.81 -6.25 33.85
C VAL A 135 5.92 -6.40 35.36
#